data_AF-A0A936ILP3-F1
#
_entry.id   AF-A0A936ILP3-F1
#
_cell.length_a   1.000
_cell.length_b   1.000
_cell.length_c   1.000
_cell.angle_alpha   90.00
_cell.angle_beta   90.00
_cell.angle_gamma   90.00
#
_symmetry.space_group_name_H-M   'P 1'
#
loop_
_entity.id
_entity.type
_entity.pdbx_description
1 polymer ?
#
loop_
_entity_poly.entity_id
_entity_poly.type
_entity_poly.pdbx_seq_one_letter_code
_entity_poly.pdbx_strand_id
1 'polypeptide(L)'
;MQHCRICCHPERAAIDAAIRAGAGWDVLAARWNLSPVGLAWHAFAHLRGYNPAKPSAPLQPLVEPETPAAAKVNPNEDAYWRAARQAMVYALEPFPAALDAVRAAFIALDPDLFEEPALPKSPPQPPGGVPA
;
A
#
# COMPACT_ATOMS: atom_id res chain seq x y z
N MET A 1 12.84 15.10 -37.06
CA MET A 1 12.67 13.77 -36.41
C MET A 1 13.36 13.85 -35.06
N GLN A 2 12.65 13.67 -33.95
CA GLN A 2 13.31 13.64 -32.64
C GLN A 2 14.17 12.37 -32.54
N HIS A 3 15.41 12.51 -32.09
CA HIS A 3 16.30 11.36 -31.91
C HIS A 3 15.79 10.53 -30.72
N CYS A 4 15.40 9.28 -30.97
CA CYS A 4 15.04 8.35 -29.91
C CYS A 4 16.26 8.09 -29.03
N ARG A 5 16.20 8.50 -27.76
CA ARG A 5 17.31 8.27 -26.81
C ARG A 5 17.63 6.78 -26.63
N ILE A 6 16.63 5.90 -26.77
CA ILE A 6 16.81 4.45 -26.64
C ILE A 6 17.53 3.87 -27.86
N CYS A 7 17.30 4.41 -29.06
CA CYS A 7 18.05 3.99 -30.26
C CYS A 7 19.56 4.28 -30.16
N CYS A 8 19.94 5.30 -29.39
CA CYS A 8 21.33 5.67 -29.16
C CYS A 8 21.88 5.13 -27.82
N HIS A 9 21.07 4.39 -27.05
CA HIS A 9 21.52 3.84 -25.77
C HIS A 9 22.55 2.73 -26.00
N PRO A 10 23.67 2.68 -25.24
CA PRO A 10 24.69 1.63 -25.42
C PRO A 10 24.13 0.23 -25.20
N GLU A 11 23.17 0.09 -24.29
CA GLU A 11 22.46 -1.17 -24.01
C GLU A 11 21.17 -1.34 -24.82
N ARG A 12 21.02 -0.67 -25.97
CA ARG A 12 19.80 -0.75 -26.80
C ARG A 12 19.34 -2.20 -27.02
N ALA A 13 20.28 -3.10 -27.34
CA ALA A 13 19.94 -4.50 -27.61
C ALA A 13 19.31 -5.21 -26.39
N ALA A 14 19.77 -4.90 -25.18
CA ALA A 14 19.21 -5.45 -23.95
C ALA A 14 17.81 -4.87 -23.65
N ILE A 15 17.62 -3.57 -23.89
CA ILE A 15 16.32 -2.91 -23.77
C ILE A 15 15.32 -3.53 -24.75
N ASP A 16 15.68 -3.65 -26.03
CA ASP A 16 14.85 -4.25 -27.08
C ASP A 16 14.42 -5.68 -26.72
N ALA A 17 15.35 -6.49 -26.15
CA ALA A 17 15.05 -7.84 -25.69
C ALA A 17 14.06 -7.87 -24.51
N ALA A 18 14.25 -6.99 -23.52
CA ALA A 18 13.39 -6.94 -22.35
C ALA A 18 11.96 -6.45 -22.69
N ILE A 19 11.84 -5.49 -23.61
CA ILE A 19 10.54 -5.05 -24.13
C ILE A 19 9.83 -6.21 -24.83
N ARG A 20 10.54 -6.99 -25.66
CA ARG A 20 9.97 -8.17 -26.35
C ARG A 20 9.61 -9.30 -25.40
N ALA A 21 10.29 -9.41 -24.26
CA ALA A 21 9.95 -10.34 -23.20
C ALA A 21 8.69 -9.92 -22.41
N GLY A 22 8.15 -8.72 -22.66
CA GLY A 22 6.93 -8.23 -22.02
C GLY A 22 7.16 -7.66 -20.62
N ALA A 23 8.39 -7.28 -20.29
CA ALA A 23 8.70 -6.69 -18.99
C ALA A 23 7.99 -5.33 -18.81
N GLY A 24 7.54 -5.06 -17.58
CA GLY A 24 6.76 -3.85 -17.26
C GLY A 24 7.56 -2.56 -17.43
N TRP A 25 6.92 -1.50 -17.93
CA TRP A 25 7.59 -0.24 -18.25
C TRP A 25 8.31 0.39 -17.08
N ASP A 26 7.73 0.35 -15.87
CA ASP A 26 8.32 0.93 -14.67
C ASP A 26 9.62 0.22 -14.26
N VAL A 27 9.65 -1.11 -14.41
CA VAL A 27 10.84 -1.94 -14.14
C VAL A 27 11.96 -1.59 -15.11
N LEU A 28 11.65 -1.46 -16.40
CA LEU A 28 12.64 -1.09 -17.42
C LEU A 28 13.11 0.36 -17.26
N ALA A 29 12.19 1.27 -16.93
CA ALA A 29 12.47 2.68 -16.67
C ALA A 29 13.46 2.84 -15.51
N ALA A 30 13.20 2.18 -14.39
CA ALA A 30 14.09 2.21 -13.23
C ALA A 30 15.47 1.61 -13.55
N ARG A 31 15.51 0.46 -14.24
CA ARG A 31 16.75 -0.26 -14.53
C ARG A 31 17.74 0.53 -15.38
N TRP A 32 17.27 1.21 -16.42
CA TRP A 32 18.14 1.97 -17.33
C TRP A 32 18.03 3.49 -17.17
N ASN A 33 17.35 3.96 -16.11
CA ASN A 33 17.08 5.38 -15.87
C ASN A 33 16.45 6.09 -17.09
N LEU A 34 15.41 5.47 -17.65
CA LEU A 34 14.67 5.94 -18.81
C LEU A 34 13.24 6.34 -18.42
N SER A 35 12.58 7.16 -19.25
CA SER A 35 11.16 7.45 -19.01
C SER A 35 10.26 6.31 -19.53
N PRO A 36 9.20 5.92 -18.80
CA PRO A 36 8.24 4.93 -19.27
C PRO A 36 7.60 5.30 -20.63
N VAL A 37 7.29 6.59 -20.80
CA VAL A 37 6.75 7.13 -22.06
C VAL A 37 7.75 6.96 -23.22
N GLY A 38 9.04 7.18 -22.97
CA GLY A 38 10.08 6.98 -23.98
C GLY A 38 10.22 5.52 -24.40
N LEU A 39 10.15 4.60 -23.44
CA LEU A 39 10.16 3.15 -23.69
C LEU A 39 8.96 2.71 -24.53
N ALA A 40 7.76 3.17 -24.18
CA ALA A 40 6.54 2.88 -24.93
C ALA A 40 6.61 3.42 -26.37
N TRP A 41 7.10 4.66 -26.54
CA TRP A 41 7.25 5.25 -27.86
C TRP A 41 8.29 4.52 -28.71
N HIS A 42 9.44 4.14 -28.13
CA HIS A 42 10.46 3.34 -28.80
C HIS A 42 9.93 1.96 -29.23
N ALA A 43 9.19 1.28 -28.35
CA ALA A 43 8.54 0.02 -28.66
C ALA A 43 7.58 0.13 -29.85
N PHE A 44 6.77 1.19 -29.87
CA PHE A 44 5.81 1.43 -30.94
C PHE A 44 6.48 1.84 -32.27
N ALA A 45 7.45 2.75 -32.23
CA ALA A 45 8.00 3.39 -33.42
C ALA A 45 9.17 2.64 -34.06
N HIS A 46 9.94 1.86 -33.29
CA HIS A 46 11.24 1.33 -33.73
C HIS A 46 11.36 -0.20 -33.62
N LEU A 47 10.60 -0.85 -32.75
CA LEU A 47 10.62 -2.29 -32.60
C LEU A 47 9.68 -2.96 -33.60
N ARG A 48 10.21 -3.29 -34.79
CA ARG A 48 9.46 -4.05 -35.81
C ARG A 48 8.94 -5.37 -35.21
N GLY A 49 7.66 -5.64 -35.43
CA GLY A 49 6.97 -6.84 -34.94
C GLY A 49 6.52 -6.79 -33.49
N TYR A 50 6.71 -5.64 -32.81
CA TYR A 50 6.11 -5.42 -31.50
C TYR A 50 4.58 -5.28 -31.65
N ASN A 51 3.83 -6.14 -30.97
CA ASN A 51 2.37 -6.08 -30.92
C ASN A 51 1.94 -5.83 -29.46
N PRO A 52 1.46 -4.61 -29.12
CA PRO A 52 1.04 -4.29 -27.76
C PRO A 52 -0.20 -5.06 -27.31
N ALA A 53 -0.94 -5.68 -28.23
CA ALA A 53 -2.16 -6.45 -27.94
C ALA A 53 -1.87 -7.91 -27.55
N LYS A 54 -0.61 -8.38 -27.65
CA LYS A 54 -0.25 -9.68 -27.11
C LYS A 54 0.03 -9.48 -25.62
N PRO A 55 -0.86 -9.90 -24.71
CA PRO A 55 -0.61 -9.74 -23.29
C PRO A 55 0.72 -10.41 -22.98
N SER A 56 1.57 -9.69 -22.24
CA SER A 56 2.83 -10.21 -21.75
C SER A 56 2.59 -11.62 -21.22
N ALA A 57 3.44 -12.57 -21.62
CA ALA A 57 3.49 -13.83 -20.90
C ALA A 57 3.53 -13.50 -19.41
N PRO A 58 2.75 -14.19 -18.55
CA PRO A 58 2.75 -13.90 -17.13
C PRO A 58 4.20 -13.84 -16.71
N LEU A 59 4.61 -12.66 -16.21
CA LEU A 59 5.98 -12.41 -15.83
C LEU A 59 6.38 -13.62 -14.98
N GLN A 60 7.36 -14.40 -15.45
CA GLN A 60 8.10 -15.27 -14.55
C GLN A 60 8.47 -14.34 -13.40
N PRO A 61 7.97 -14.57 -12.17
CA PRO A 61 8.24 -13.67 -11.08
C PRO A 61 9.76 -13.52 -11.04
N LEU A 62 10.23 -12.33 -11.40
CA LEU A 62 11.55 -11.87 -11.02
C LEU A 62 11.53 -12.11 -9.52
N VAL A 63 12.29 -13.11 -9.05
CA VAL A 63 12.43 -13.50 -7.64
C VAL A 63 12.28 -12.21 -6.85
N GLU A 64 11.10 -12.04 -6.25
CA GLU A 64 10.78 -10.77 -5.59
C GLU A 64 11.89 -10.64 -4.55
N PRO A 65 12.74 -9.58 -4.60
CA PRO A 65 13.70 -9.39 -3.54
C PRO A 65 12.87 -9.38 -2.28
N GLU A 66 13.10 -10.35 -1.39
CA GLU A 66 12.29 -10.60 -0.20
C GLU A 66 11.96 -9.24 0.39
N THR A 67 10.72 -8.79 0.17
CA THR A 67 10.34 -7.47 0.62
C THR A 67 10.37 -7.64 2.13
N PRO A 68 11.28 -6.97 2.87
CA PRO A 68 11.41 -7.22 4.29
C PRO A 68 10.02 -7.06 4.85
N ALA A 69 9.48 -8.14 5.41
CA ALA A 69 8.07 -8.25 5.76
C ALA A 69 7.68 -6.95 6.44
N ALA A 70 6.84 -6.15 5.77
CA ALA A 70 6.53 -4.81 6.22
C ALA A 70 6.13 -4.94 7.68
N ALA A 71 6.95 -4.35 8.58
CA ALA A 71 6.70 -4.47 10.00
C ALA A 71 5.25 -4.06 10.21
N LYS A 72 4.44 -4.96 10.77
CA LYS A 72 3.05 -4.65 11.11
C LYS A 72 3.11 -3.56 12.17
N VAL A 73 3.13 -2.30 11.74
CA VAL A 73 3.05 -1.16 12.64
C VAL A 73 1.63 -1.17 13.17
N ASN A 74 1.49 -1.45 14.46
CA ASN A 74 0.23 -1.32 15.16
C ASN A 74 -0.14 0.18 15.20
N PRO A 75 -1.15 0.64 14.46
CA PRO A 75 -1.49 2.07 14.40
C PRO A 75 -1.94 2.62 15.77
N ASN A 76 -2.29 1.74 16.71
CA ASN A 76 -2.66 2.14 18.07
C ASN A 76 -1.45 2.46 18.95
N GLU A 77 -0.25 1.97 18.62
CA GLU A 77 0.98 2.24 19.37
C GLU A 77 1.70 3.50 18.86
N ASP A 78 1.49 3.86 17.59
CA ASP A 78 2.06 5.03 16.96
C ASP A 78 1.49 6.34 17.56
N ALA A 79 2.37 7.23 18.02
CA ALA A 79 1.99 8.48 18.67
C ALA A 79 1.31 9.46 17.72
N TYR A 80 1.72 9.50 16.45
CA TYR A 80 1.11 10.36 15.44
C TYR A 80 -0.32 9.90 15.14
N TRP A 81 -0.53 8.59 14.96
CA TRP A 81 -1.86 8.04 14.70
C TRP A 81 -2.83 8.24 15.87
N ARG A 82 -2.37 8.11 17.11
CA ARG A 82 -3.18 8.43 18.30
C ARG A 82 -3.60 9.90 18.33
N ALA A 83 -2.66 10.82 18.06
CA ALA A 83 -2.95 12.26 18.04
C ALA A 83 -3.96 12.63 16.94
N ALA A 84 -3.79 12.08 15.73
CA ALA A 84 -4.72 12.30 14.63
C ALA A 84 -6.14 11.80 14.95
N ARG A 85 -6.26 10.61 15.54
CA ARG A 85 -7.56 10.05 15.95
C ARG A 85 -8.24 10.92 17.00
N GLN A 86 -7.50 11.38 18.00
CA GLN A 86 -8.04 12.28 19.04
C GLN A 86 -8.54 13.60 18.44
N ALA A 87 -7.81 14.19 17.50
CA ALA A 87 -8.22 15.41 16.82
C ALA A 87 -9.49 15.23 16.00
N MET A 88 -9.66 14.08 15.33
CA MET A 88 -10.90 13.77 14.59
C MET A 88 -12.10 13.63 15.53
N VAL A 89 -11.94 12.97 16.68
CA VAL A 89 -13.01 12.85 17.68
C VAL A 89 -13.41 14.24 18.20
N TYR A 90 -12.43 15.08 18.54
CA TYR A 90 -12.68 16.43 19.03
C TYR A 90 -13.40 17.30 17.99
N ALA A 91 -13.00 17.21 16.71
CA ALA A 91 -13.66 17.94 15.63
C ALA A 91 -15.12 17.50 15.40
N LEU A 92 -15.48 16.28 15.79
CA LEU A 92 -16.82 15.72 15.65
C LEU A 92 -17.71 15.94 16.88
N GLU A 93 -17.19 16.48 17.99
CA GLU A 93 -18.00 16.75 19.20
C GLU A 93 -19.28 17.57 18.93
N PRO A 94 -19.28 18.62 18.07
CA PRO A 94 -20.49 19.37 17.78
C PRO A 94 -21.53 18.59 16.96
N PHE A 95 -21.17 17.42 16.41
CA PHE A 95 -21.96 16.64 15.46
C PHE A 95 -22.13 15.19 15.95
N PRO A 96 -22.97 14.95 16.97
CA PRO A 96 -23.08 13.64 17.62
C PRO A 96 -23.47 12.51 16.65
N ALA A 97 -24.37 12.78 15.70
CA ALA A 97 -24.76 11.78 14.70
C ALA A 97 -23.59 11.37 13.77
N ALA A 98 -22.68 12.28 13.47
CA ALA A 98 -21.49 11.98 12.67
C ALA A 98 -20.46 11.18 13.49
N LEU A 99 -20.29 11.52 14.77
CA LEU A 99 -19.45 10.74 15.69
C LEU A 99 -19.93 9.29 15.82
N ASP A 100 -21.24 9.08 15.96
CA ASP A 100 -21.85 7.75 16.04
C ASP A 100 -21.66 6.96 14.74
N ALA A 101 -21.83 7.60 13.59
CA ALA A 101 -21.60 6.96 12.29
C ALA A 101 -20.13 6.52 12.12
N VAL A 102 -19.18 7.36 12.52
CA VAL A 102 -17.74 7.03 12.48
C VAL A 102 -17.43 5.87 13.42
N ARG A 103 -17.97 5.86 14.64
CA ARG A 103 -17.82 4.75 15.59
C ARG A 103 -18.38 3.44 15.03
N ALA A 104 -19.59 3.46 14.47
CA ALA A 104 -20.20 2.29 13.85
C ALA A 104 -19.37 1.77 12.67
N ALA A 105 -18.79 2.66 11.85
CA ALA A 105 -17.92 2.27 10.74
C ALA A 105 -16.63 1.60 11.23
N PHE A 106 -16.03 2.08 12.32
CA PHE A 106 -14.85 1.44 12.90
C PHE A 106 -15.16 0.04 13.47
N ILE A 107 -16.28 -0.12 14.17
CA ILE A 107 -16.73 -1.43 14.68
C ILE A 107 -16.97 -2.42 13.53
N ALA A 108 -17.53 -1.95 12.41
CA ALA A 108 -17.78 -2.80 11.25
C ALA A 108 -16.48 -3.24 10.53
N LEU A 109 -15.42 -2.44 10.59
CA LEU A 109 -14.12 -2.75 9.99
C LEU A 109 -13.30 -3.72 10.86
N ASP A 110 -13.40 -3.58 12.17
CA ASP A 110 -12.67 -4.40 13.13
C ASP A 110 -13.50 -4.54 14.42
N PRO A 111 -14.32 -5.60 14.53
CA PRO A 111 -15.19 -5.81 15.68
C PRO A 111 -14.40 -6.06 16.98
N ASP A 112 -13.17 -6.57 16.86
CA ASP A 112 -12.30 -6.89 17.99
C ASP A 112 -11.59 -5.62 18.53
N LEU A 113 -11.51 -4.54 17.74
CA LEU A 113 -10.88 -3.27 18.14
C LEU A 113 -11.63 -2.53 19.27
N PHE A 114 -12.91 -2.86 19.47
CA PHE A 114 -13.80 -2.21 20.44
C PHE A 114 -14.38 -3.16 21.48
N GLU A 115 -13.84 -4.38 21.63
CA GLU A 115 -14.10 -5.14 22.85
C GLU A 115 -13.59 -4.32 24.04
N GLU A 116 -14.53 -3.69 24.75
CA GLU A 116 -14.24 -2.98 25.98
C GLU A 116 -13.46 -3.96 26.87
N PRO A 117 -12.19 -3.66 27.23
CA PRO A 117 -11.36 -4.61 27.96
C PRO A 117 -12.14 -5.02 29.18
N ALA A 118 -12.48 -6.31 29.27
CA ALA A 118 -13.38 -6.83 30.27
C ALA A 118 -13.01 -6.21 31.62
N LEU A 119 -13.90 -5.35 32.15
CA LEU A 119 -13.65 -4.62 33.38
C LEU A 119 -13.09 -5.63 34.39
N PRO A 120 -11.94 -5.36 35.04
CA PRO A 120 -11.41 -6.28 36.02
C PRO A 120 -12.52 -6.57 37.02
N LYS A 121 -12.87 -7.85 37.16
CA LYS A 121 -13.94 -8.30 38.07
C LYS A 121 -13.75 -7.55 39.38
N SER A 122 -14.79 -6.85 39.84
CA SER A 122 -14.71 -6.06 41.06
C SER A 122 -14.03 -6.87 42.16
N PRO A 123 -13.08 -6.28 42.90
CA PRO A 123 -12.39 -7.00 43.96
C PRO A 123 -13.43 -7.64 44.90
N PRO A 124 -13.16 -8.85 45.43
CA PRO A 124 -14.12 -9.55 46.28
C PRO A 124 -14.56 -8.62 47.41
N GLN A 125 -15.87 -8.44 47.56
CA GLN A 125 -16.42 -7.65 48.66
C GLN A 125 -15.92 -8.27 49.98
N PRO A 126 -15.37 -7.46 50.92
CA PRO A 126 -14.97 -8.00 52.22
C PRO A 126 -16.20 -8.60 52.91
N PRO A 127 -16.06 -9.73 53.62
CA PRO A 127 -17.18 -10.36 54.32
C PRO A 127 -17.81 -9.34 55.27
N GLY A 128 -19.11 -9.13 55.11
CA GLY A 128 -19.88 -8.14 55.85
C GLY A 128 -19.57 -8.18 57.34
N GLY A 129 -19.10 -7.06 57.86
CA GLY A 129 -18.84 -6.89 59.28
C GLY A 129 -20.11 -7.18 60.07
N VAL A 130 -19.98 -8.09 61.04
CA VAL A 130 -21.04 -8.43 61.99
C VAL A 130 -21.36 -7.18 62.82
N PRO A 131 -22.63 -6.76 62.93
CA PRO A 131 -23.00 -5.66 63.82
C PRO A 131 -22.76 -6.05 65.28
N ALA A 132 -22.23 -5.09 66.04
CA ALA A 132 -21.94 -5.20 67.47
C ALA A 132 -23.20 -5.21 68.34
#